data_AF-A0A6C0C6K0-F1
#
_entry.id   AF-A0A6C0C6K0-F1
#
_cell.length_a   1.000
_cell.length_b   1.000
_cell.length_c   1.000
_cell.angle_alpha   90.00
_cell.angle_beta   90.00
_cell.angle_gamma   90.00
#
_symmetry.space_group_name_H-M   'P 1'
#
loop_
_entity.id
_entity.type
_entity.pdbx_description
1 polymer ?
#
loop_
_entity_poly.entity_id
_entity_poly.type
_entity_poly.pdbx_seq_one_letter_code
_entity_poly.pdbx_strand_id
1 'polypeptide(L)'
;MTIIDVPISKKSSMGSMATLGEIHYHYQKYDNIFNFFDIIMKKEKDIKKVLCIPDVGRKWMRSFLKVVLSKDDLKTSELMAKNVKPVDPEVSINLFNQMIKKCKKRIIAVSVQLIVENKPGTHANMLILDTKEKTVELFEPHGKRSEETTMDSLVGAYNISDKLLKKYFQKFFPEYKYVSPKDLLPSYGFQAKYDAYSGLCVTWSTMYLHYRVLNPDVTSKEIVKHIKKKVNKQFLLKYAKYVEDTVKKKN
;
A
#
# COMPACT_ATOMS: atom_id res chain seq x y z
N MET A 1 21.86 -10.72 8.48
CA MET A 1 21.66 -9.35 7.94
C MET A 1 20.95 -8.51 8.99
N THR A 2 21.37 -7.26 9.16
CA THR A 2 20.71 -6.30 10.06
C THR A 2 19.68 -5.51 9.25
N ILE A 3 18.41 -5.55 9.65
CA ILE A 3 17.33 -4.78 9.01
C ILE A 3 17.45 -3.32 9.43
N ILE A 4 17.49 -2.42 8.44
CA ILE A 4 17.47 -0.97 8.62
C ILE A 4 16.04 -0.55 8.97
N ASP A 5 15.90 0.14 10.10
CA ASP A 5 14.61 0.66 10.55
C ASP A 5 14.22 1.96 9.88
N VAL A 6 12.91 2.15 9.72
CA VAL A 6 12.38 3.43 9.29
C VAL A 6 12.65 4.51 10.34
N PRO A 7 12.99 5.73 9.92
CA PRO A 7 13.08 6.87 10.81
C PRO A 7 11.72 7.18 11.44
N ILE A 8 11.74 7.63 12.70
CA ILE A 8 10.55 8.05 13.45
C ILE A 8 10.78 9.42 14.10
N SER A 9 9.72 10.16 14.35
CA SER A 9 9.80 11.45 15.04
C SER A 9 10.01 11.25 16.55
N LYS A 10 10.55 12.27 17.22
CA LYS A 10 10.61 12.30 18.69
C LYS A 10 9.19 12.40 19.30
N LYS A 11 8.26 13.02 18.58
CA LYS A 11 6.85 13.21 18.97
C LYS A 11 5.94 12.19 18.29
N SER A 12 4.82 11.87 18.92
CA SER A 12 3.75 11.05 18.32
C SER A 12 2.79 11.93 17.51
N SER A 13 2.19 11.36 16.47
CA SER A 13 1.10 12.03 15.74
C SER A 13 -0.14 12.03 16.62
N MET A 14 -0.90 13.11 16.53
CA MET A 14 -2.18 13.24 17.22
C MET A 14 -3.34 12.68 16.38
N GLY A 15 -3.05 12.08 15.21
CA GLY A 15 -4.07 11.45 14.35
C GLY A 15 -5.10 12.47 13.87
N SER A 16 -6.37 12.24 14.21
CA SER A 16 -7.47 13.17 13.91
C SER A 16 -7.35 14.51 14.63
N MET A 17 -6.60 14.58 15.72
CA MET A 17 -6.35 15.81 16.48
C MET A 17 -5.08 16.54 16.00
N ALA A 18 -4.39 16.03 14.98
CA ALA A 18 -3.24 16.72 14.42
C ALA A 18 -3.69 18.01 13.73
N THR A 19 -2.97 19.11 13.94
CA THR A 19 -3.24 20.36 13.24
C THR A 19 -3.16 20.12 11.73
N LEU A 20 -4.02 20.77 10.94
CA LEU A 20 -3.96 20.64 9.49
C LEU A 20 -2.59 21.14 8.98
N GLY A 21 -2.10 22.26 9.54
CA GLY A 21 -0.93 22.98 9.02
C GLY A 21 -1.32 23.87 7.85
N GLU A 22 -0.34 24.40 7.11
CA GLU A 22 -0.60 25.20 5.90
C GLU A 22 -1.12 24.37 4.72
N ILE A 23 -0.83 23.07 4.73
CA ILE A 23 -1.47 22.09 3.86
C ILE A 23 -2.63 21.46 4.61
N HIS A 24 -3.75 21.13 3.97
CA HIS A 24 -4.83 20.37 4.63
C HIS A 24 -4.43 18.90 4.85
N TYR A 25 -3.37 18.64 5.62
CA TYR A 25 -2.88 17.29 5.90
C TYR A 25 -3.92 16.50 6.68
N HIS A 26 -4.22 15.30 6.23
CA HIS A 26 -5.03 14.34 6.98
C HIS A 26 -4.45 12.95 6.77
N TYR A 27 -4.18 12.23 7.85
CA TYR A 27 -3.38 11.00 7.83
C TYR A 27 -3.97 9.87 6.97
N GLN A 28 -5.28 9.90 6.69
CA GLN A 28 -5.96 8.93 5.81
C GLN A 28 -5.87 9.28 4.33
N LYS A 29 -5.29 10.43 3.94
CA LYS A 29 -5.21 10.78 2.52
C LYS A 29 -4.14 9.94 1.83
N TYR A 30 -4.51 9.28 0.74
CA TYR A 30 -3.64 8.41 -0.05
C TYR A 30 -2.45 9.17 -0.67
N ASP A 31 -2.63 10.46 -0.99
CA ASP A 31 -1.57 11.29 -1.55
C ASP A 31 -0.37 11.45 -0.61
N ASN A 32 -0.58 11.32 0.71
CA ASN A 32 0.50 11.36 1.69
C ASN A 32 1.58 10.31 1.43
N ILE A 33 1.21 9.11 0.95
CA ILE A 33 2.19 8.04 0.66
C ILE A 33 3.21 8.57 -0.34
N PHE A 34 2.73 9.03 -1.49
CA PHE A 34 3.57 9.38 -2.62
C PHE A 34 4.15 10.79 -2.52
N ASN A 35 3.47 11.74 -1.86
CA ASN A 35 4.06 13.01 -1.46
C ASN A 35 5.26 12.81 -0.53
N PHE A 36 5.15 11.91 0.45
CA PHE A 36 6.25 11.57 1.34
C PHE A 36 7.43 10.98 0.56
N PHE A 37 7.19 9.97 -0.29
CA PHE A 37 8.25 9.35 -1.07
C PHE A 37 8.92 10.32 -2.07
N ASP A 38 8.18 11.25 -2.67
CA ASP A 38 8.77 12.30 -3.52
C ASP A 38 9.79 13.16 -2.76
N ILE A 39 9.47 13.52 -1.52
CA ILE A 39 10.34 14.36 -0.70
C ILE A 39 11.59 13.59 -0.28
N ILE A 40 11.45 12.35 0.20
CA ILE A 40 12.62 11.58 0.64
C ILE A 40 13.47 11.14 -0.55
N MET A 41 12.90 10.84 -1.72
CA MET A 41 13.69 10.53 -2.94
C MET A 41 14.53 11.74 -3.41
N LYS A 42 14.13 12.97 -3.11
CA LYS A 42 14.96 14.17 -3.37
C LYS A 42 16.14 14.28 -2.41
N LYS A 43 15.98 13.82 -1.16
CA LYS A 43 16.98 13.93 -0.09
C LYS A 43 17.91 12.72 0.01
N GLU A 44 17.39 11.53 -0.27
CA GLU A 44 18.04 10.25 -0.04
C GLU A 44 18.28 9.53 -1.37
N LYS A 45 19.52 9.63 -1.86
CA LYS A 45 19.91 9.07 -3.16
C LYS A 45 19.68 7.55 -3.24
N ASP A 46 19.82 6.84 -2.14
CA ASP A 46 19.70 5.38 -2.14
C ASP A 46 18.24 4.93 -2.27
N ILE A 47 17.29 5.63 -1.63
CA ILE A 47 15.86 5.42 -1.86
C ILE A 47 15.52 5.69 -3.34
N LYS A 48 16.01 6.80 -3.92
CA LYS A 48 15.79 7.14 -5.35
C LYS A 48 16.40 6.11 -6.32
N LYS A 49 17.49 5.43 -5.93
CA LYS A 49 18.09 4.36 -6.75
C LYS A 49 17.25 3.07 -6.74
N VAL A 50 16.48 2.83 -5.67
CA VAL A 50 15.75 1.57 -5.45
C VAL A 50 14.28 1.67 -5.83
N LEU A 51 13.62 2.79 -5.55
CA LEU A 51 12.17 2.96 -5.72
C LEU A 51 11.80 3.59 -7.08
N CYS A 52 10.80 3.02 -7.75
CA CYS A 52 10.02 3.66 -8.81
C CYS A 52 8.57 3.80 -8.37
N ILE A 53 8.03 5.01 -8.53
CA ILE A 53 6.59 5.24 -8.51
C ILE A 53 6.19 5.59 -9.95
N PRO A 54 5.46 4.71 -10.66
CA PRO A 54 5.02 4.94 -12.02
C PRO A 54 4.35 6.32 -12.17
N ASP A 55 4.84 7.11 -13.12
CA ASP A 55 4.29 8.43 -13.42
C ASP A 55 3.05 8.29 -14.32
N VAL A 56 1.97 7.76 -13.75
CA VAL A 56 0.72 7.50 -14.46
C VAL A 56 -0.48 7.84 -13.60
N GLY A 57 -1.37 8.69 -14.12
CA GLY A 57 -2.47 9.30 -13.37
C GLY A 57 -2.10 10.68 -12.83
N ARG A 58 -3.09 11.55 -12.67
CA ARG A 58 -2.89 12.95 -12.28
C ARG A 58 -2.90 13.14 -10.77
N LYS A 59 -2.08 14.09 -10.30
CA LYS A 59 -2.06 14.58 -8.91
C LYS A 59 -1.95 13.42 -7.92
N TRP A 60 -2.94 13.25 -7.06
CA TRP A 60 -2.99 12.22 -6.02
C TRP A 60 -3.31 10.81 -6.54
N MET A 61 -3.79 10.69 -7.78
CA MET A 61 -4.19 9.42 -8.38
C MET A 61 -3.03 8.67 -9.05
N ARG A 62 -1.79 9.16 -8.91
CA ARG A 62 -0.65 8.53 -9.59
C ARG A 62 -0.37 7.14 -9.05
N SER A 63 -0.02 6.20 -9.93
CA SER A 63 0.30 4.81 -9.57
C SER A 63 -0.74 4.19 -8.61
N PHE A 64 -2.02 4.36 -8.95
CA PHE A 64 -3.12 4.04 -8.04
C PHE A 64 -4.19 3.20 -8.73
N LEU A 65 -4.42 1.99 -8.22
CA LEU A 65 -5.53 1.12 -8.59
C LEU A 65 -6.67 1.22 -7.58
N LYS A 66 -7.90 1.19 -8.08
CA LYS A 66 -9.10 0.87 -7.30
C LYS A 66 -9.54 -0.56 -7.58
N VAL A 67 -10.03 -1.23 -6.54
CA VAL A 67 -10.66 -2.54 -6.60
C VAL A 67 -12.06 -2.40 -6.03
N VAL A 68 -13.06 -2.57 -6.88
CA VAL A 68 -14.47 -2.59 -6.47
C VAL A 68 -14.83 -4.01 -6.05
N LEU A 69 -15.34 -4.15 -4.83
CA LEU A 69 -15.72 -5.41 -4.21
C LEU A 69 -17.24 -5.52 -4.19
N SER A 70 -17.78 -6.52 -4.88
CA SER A 70 -19.20 -6.89 -4.86
C SER A 70 -19.37 -8.36 -4.46
N LYS A 71 -20.62 -8.77 -4.18
CA LYS A 71 -20.96 -10.18 -3.88
C LYS A 71 -21.08 -11.05 -5.13
N ASP A 72 -20.92 -10.48 -6.32
CA ASP A 72 -21.12 -11.20 -7.58
C ASP A 72 -20.11 -12.35 -7.71
N ASP A 73 -20.57 -13.49 -8.26
CA ASP A 73 -19.77 -14.71 -8.32
C ASP A 73 -18.45 -14.49 -9.10
N LEU A 74 -17.32 -14.68 -8.42
CA LEU A 74 -15.97 -14.27 -8.86
C LEU A 74 -15.33 -15.19 -9.92
N LYS A 75 -16.13 -15.98 -10.63
CA LYS A 75 -15.66 -17.10 -11.44
C LYS A 75 -15.04 -16.70 -12.78
N THR A 76 -15.32 -15.51 -13.31
CA THR A 76 -14.84 -15.13 -14.66
C THR A 76 -13.62 -14.18 -14.64
N SER A 77 -12.88 -14.14 -15.77
CA SER A 77 -11.78 -13.19 -16.03
C SER A 77 -12.28 -11.81 -16.45
N GLU A 78 -13.48 -11.76 -17.02
CA GLU A 78 -14.22 -10.55 -17.39
C GLU A 78 -14.53 -9.66 -16.18
N LEU A 79 -14.83 -10.28 -15.03
CA LEU A 79 -15.09 -9.57 -13.79
C LEU A 79 -13.86 -8.87 -13.22
N MET A 80 -12.65 -9.42 -13.42
CA MET A 80 -11.40 -8.73 -13.03
C MET A 80 -11.24 -7.41 -13.80
N ALA A 81 -11.49 -7.44 -15.12
CA ALA A 81 -11.40 -6.24 -15.96
C ALA A 81 -12.46 -5.18 -15.59
N LYS A 82 -13.63 -5.63 -15.07
CA LYS A 82 -14.66 -4.74 -14.53
C LYS A 82 -14.24 -4.09 -13.21
N ASN A 83 -13.61 -4.85 -12.31
CA ASN A 83 -13.45 -4.47 -10.90
C ASN A 83 -12.08 -3.89 -10.55
N VAL A 84 -11.02 -4.16 -11.32
CA VAL A 84 -9.67 -3.62 -11.07
C VAL A 84 -9.32 -2.61 -12.14
N LYS A 85 -9.22 -1.33 -11.77
CA LYS A 85 -8.98 -0.22 -12.70
C LYS A 85 -8.09 0.85 -12.08
N PRO A 86 -7.38 1.66 -12.87
CA PRO A 86 -6.78 2.90 -12.38
C PRO A 86 -7.82 3.78 -11.68
N VAL A 87 -7.40 4.51 -10.64
CA VAL A 87 -8.26 5.49 -9.97
C VAL A 87 -8.57 6.66 -10.92
N ASP A 88 -7.57 7.14 -11.66
CA ASP A 88 -7.76 8.19 -12.66
C ASP A 88 -8.57 7.66 -13.86
N PRO A 89 -9.78 8.20 -14.13
CA PRO A 89 -10.63 7.72 -15.22
C PRO A 89 -10.04 7.98 -16.61
N GLU A 90 -9.08 8.89 -16.74
CA GLU A 90 -8.41 9.17 -18.02
C GLU A 90 -7.30 8.15 -18.33
N VAL A 91 -6.94 7.30 -17.36
CA VAL A 91 -5.89 6.29 -17.53
C VAL A 91 -6.51 4.95 -17.89
N SER A 92 -6.20 4.45 -19.09
CA SER A 92 -6.53 3.09 -19.46
C SER A 92 -5.67 2.07 -18.71
N ILE A 93 -6.19 0.85 -18.48
CA ILE A 93 -5.44 -0.26 -17.89
C ILE A 93 -4.15 -0.55 -18.70
N ASN A 94 -4.22 -0.45 -20.02
CA ASN A 94 -3.07 -0.68 -20.89
C ASN A 94 -1.97 0.36 -20.65
N LEU A 95 -2.32 1.65 -20.62
CA LEU A 95 -1.38 2.72 -20.31
C LEU A 95 -0.78 2.54 -18.92
N PHE A 96 -1.61 2.23 -17.92
CA PHE A 96 -1.17 1.96 -16.55
C PHE A 96 -0.08 0.88 -16.50
N ASN A 97 -0.35 -0.28 -17.11
CA ASN A 97 0.59 -1.40 -17.13
C ASN A 97 1.85 -1.10 -17.96
N GLN A 98 1.72 -0.36 -19.06
CA GLN A 98 2.89 0.10 -19.82
C GLN A 98 3.80 0.98 -18.97
N MET A 99 3.23 1.89 -18.18
CA MET A 99 4.01 2.78 -17.31
C MET A 99 4.68 2.03 -16.16
N ILE A 100 4.04 0.98 -15.60
CA ILE A 100 4.72 0.06 -14.67
C ILE A 100 5.91 -0.63 -15.36
N LYS A 101 5.74 -1.16 -16.58
CA LYS A 101 6.82 -1.86 -17.33
C LYS A 101 8.00 -0.96 -17.71
N LYS A 102 7.79 0.36 -17.77
CA LYS A 102 8.85 1.35 -17.98
C LYS A 102 9.75 1.54 -16.75
N CYS A 103 9.27 1.26 -15.54
CA CYS A 103 10.10 1.31 -14.35
C CYS A 103 11.23 0.27 -14.41
N LYS A 104 12.48 0.72 -14.27
CA LYS A 104 13.69 -0.14 -14.25
C LYS A 104 14.33 -0.28 -12.86
N LYS A 105 13.68 0.25 -11.83
CA LYS A 105 14.17 0.21 -10.45
C LYS A 105 13.84 -1.13 -9.79
N ARG A 106 14.55 -1.47 -8.71
CA ARG A 106 14.36 -2.72 -7.96
C ARG A 106 12.93 -2.85 -7.42
N ILE A 107 12.41 -1.78 -6.81
CA ILE A 107 11.09 -1.76 -6.19
C ILE A 107 10.17 -0.83 -6.98
N ILE A 108 8.98 -1.30 -7.35
CA ILE A 108 7.91 -0.50 -7.95
C ILE A 108 6.72 -0.49 -7.00
N ALA A 109 6.22 0.70 -6.67
CA ALA A 109 5.09 0.85 -5.74
C ALA A 109 3.80 1.27 -6.45
N VAL A 110 2.70 0.58 -6.11
CA VAL A 110 1.35 0.88 -6.58
C VAL A 110 0.41 0.92 -5.38
N SER A 111 -0.24 2.06 -5.14
CA SER A 111 -1.30 2.16 -4.14
C SER A 111 -2.54 1.41 -4.61
N VAL A 112 -3.24 0.80 -3.65
CA VAL A 112 -4.51 0.11 -3.91
C VAL A 112 -5.57 0.62 -2.96
N GLN A 113 -6.74 0.94 -3.53
CA GLN A 113 -7.93 1.31 -2.79
C GLN A 113 -8.94 0.20 -2.94
N LEU A 114 -9.36 -0.39 -1.83
CA LEU A 114 -10.50 -1.29 -1.80
C LEU A 114 -11.77 -0.49 -1.53
N ILE A 115 -12.81 -0.74 -2.31
CA ILE A 115 -14.12 -0.09 -2.21
C ILE A 115 -15.16 -1.19 -2.17
N VAL A 116 -15.97 -1.23 -1.13
CA VAL A 116 -17.16 -2.09 -1.12
C VAL A 116 -18.29 -1.35 -1.83
N GLU A 117 -18.92 -2.00 -2.80
CA GLU A 117 -19.99 -1.40 -3.59
C GLU A 117 -21.12 -0.88 -2.68
N ASN A 118 -21.62 0.32 -2.98
CA ASN A 118 -22.65 1.02 -2.20
C ASN A 118 -22.27 1.31 -0.72
N LYS A 119 -20.98 1.34 -0.38
CA LYS A 119 -20.48 1.74 0.93
C LYS A 119 -19.58 2.99 0.81
N PRO A 120 -19.63 3.91 1.79
CA PRO A 120 -18.84 5.14 1.75
C PRO A 120 -17.37 4.93 2.15
N GLY A 121 -17.06 3.80 2.80
CA GLY A 121 -15.72 3.46 3.28
C GLY A 121 -14.77 3.06 2.16
N THR A 122 -13.48 3.33 2.37
CA THR A 122 -12.42 2.80 1.50
C THR A 122 -11.23 2.36 2.34
N HIS A 123 -10.46 1.40 1.83
CA HIS A 123 -9.35 0.82 2.58
C HIS A 123 -8.06 0.78 1.77
N ALA A 124 -6.99 1.30 2.37
CA ALA A 124 -5.70 1.44 1.71
C ALA A 124 -4.85 0.18 1.83
N ASN A 125 -4.31 -0.22 0.69
CA ASN A 125 -3.39 -1.33 0.50
C ASN A 125 -2.18 -0.86 -0.31
N MET A 126 -1.12 -1.67 -0.31
CA MET A 126 0.08 -1.42 -1.11
C MET A 126 0.47 -2.65 -1.91
N LEU A 127 0.69 -2.47 -3.21
CA LEU A 127 1.36 -3.45 -4.06
C LEU A 127 2.82 -3.06 -4.23
N ILE A 128 3.70 -4.02 -4.04
CA ILE A 128 5.13 -3.85 -4.23
C ILE A 128 5.59 -4.89 -5.24
N LEU A 129 6.08 -4.41 -6.39
CA LEU A 129 6.72 -5.26 -7.37
C LEU A 129 8.22 -5.22 -7.15
N ASP A 130 8.82 -6.39 -7.05
CA ASP A 130 10.26 -6.56 -7.01
C ASP A 130 10.75 -7.04 -8.37
N THR A 131 11.53 -6.22 -9.07
CA THR A 131 11.97 -6.51 -10.45
C THR A 131 13.10 -7.50 -10.56
N LYS A 132 13.89 -7.74 -9.50
CA LYS A 132 14.96 -8.77 -9.50
C LYS A 132 14.46 -10.10 -8.93
N GLU A 133 13.54 -10.13 -7.95
CA GLU A 133 12.93 -11.41 -7.50
C GLU A 133 11.74 -11.82 -8.37
N LYS A 134 11.27 -10.91 -9.24
CA LYS A 134 10.07 -11.09 -10.05
C LYS A 134 8.87 -11.47 -9.19
N THR A 135 8.60 -10.69 -8.14
CA THR A 135 7.43 -10.89 -7.27
C THR A 135 6.53 -9.66 -7.28
N VAL A 136 5.23 -9.88 -7.07
CA VAL A 136 4.26 -8.84 -6.74
C VAL A 136 3.63 -9.22 -5.42
N GLU A 137 3.86 -8.44 -4.38
CA GLU A 137 3.26 -8.68 -3.07
C GLU A 137 2.15 -7.67 -2.78
N LEU A 138 1.05 -8.17 -2.22
CA LEU A 138 -0.02 -7.37 -1.67
C LEU A 138 0.17 -7.23 -0.16
N PHE A 139 0.42 -6.01 0.30
CA PHE A 139 0.38 -5.66 1.70
C PHE A 139 -0.99 -5.14 2.10
N GLU A 140 -1.65 -5.91 2.96
CA GLU A 140 -2.95 -5.64 3.54
C GLU A 140 -2.79 -5.32 5.04
N PRO A 141 -2.91 -4.05 5.47
CA PRO A 141 -2.74 -3.64 6.86
C PRO A 141 -3.58 -4.43 7.88
N HIS A 142 -4.72 -4.98 7.48
CA HIS A 142 -5.59 -5.83 8.30
C HIS A 142 -5.14 -7.30 8.37
N GLY A 143 -4.10 -7.70 7.63
CA GLY A 143 -3.42 -8.99 7.74
C GLY A 143 -3.99 -10.08 6.83
N LYS A 144 -3.66 -11.35 7.11
CA LYS A 144 -4.29 -12.48 6.41
C LYS A 144 -5.70 -12.71 6.97
N ARG A 145 -6.66 -12.17 6.27
CA ARG A 145 -8.08 -12.23 6.61
C ARG A 145 -8.72 -13.49 6.01
N SER A 146 -9.60 -14.15 6.78
CA SER A 146 -10.26 -15.39 6.36
C SER A 146 -11.47 -15.09 5.46
N GLU A 147 -12.06 -16.13 4.88
CA GLU A 147 -13.27 -15.99 4.05
C GLU A 147 -14.48 -15.49 4.84
N GLU A 148 -14.45 -15.59 6.17
CA GLU A 148 -15.51 -15.15 7.09
C GLU A 148 -15.36 -13.69 7.52
N THR A 149 -14.18 -13.09 7.32
CA THR A 149 -13.93 -11.71 7.75
C THR A 149 -14.64 -10.69 6.86
N THR A 150 -15.07 -9.59 7.48
CA THR A 150 -15.86 -8.56 6.82
C THR A 150 -15.06 -7.28 6.60
N MET A 151 -15.38 -6.58 5.52
CA MET A 151 -15.06 -5.16 5.30
C MET A 151 -16.35 -4.47 4.91
N ASP A 152 -16.76 -3.42 5.63
CA ASP A 152 -18.05 -2.73 5.42
C ASP A 152 -19.23 -3.69 5.26
N SER A 153 -19.29 -4.71 6.13
CA SER A 153 -20.28 -5.79 6.14
C SER A 153 -20.23 -6.78 4.96
N LEU A 154 -19.30 -6.63 4.01
CA LEU A 154 -19.05 -7.60 2.97
C LEU A 154 -18.17 -8.74 3.49
N VAL A 155 -18.78 -9.90 3.72
CA VAL A 155 -18.09 -11.15 4.08
C VAL A 155 -17.15 -11.57 2.95
N GLY A 156 -15.93 -11.94 3.30
CA GLY A 156 -14.92 -12.44 2.36
C GLY A 156 -14.22 -11.35 1.55
N ALA A 157 -14.48 -10.07 1.78
CA ALA A 157 -13.95 -8.93 1.01
C ALA A 157 -12.44 -9.02 0.72
N TYR A 158 -11.63 -9.41 1.71
CA TYR A 158 -10.18 -9.57 1.55
C TYR A 158 -9.79 -10.75 0.65
N ASN A 159 -10.58 -11.84 0.65
CA ASN A 159 -10.38 -12.95 -0.27
C ASN A 159 -10.76 -12.57 -1.70
N ILE A 160 -11.80 -11.73 -1.85
CA ILE A 160 -12.22 -11.18 -3.14
C ILE A 160 -11.11 -10.30 -3.71
N SER A 161 -10.58 -9.35 -2.94
CA SER A 161 -9.51 -8.46 -3.38
C SER A 161 -8.24 -9.22 -3.77
N ASP A 162 -7.82 -10.20 -2.96
CA ASP A 162 -6.66 -11.04 -3.24
C ASP A 162 -6.81 -11.83 -4.55
N LYS A 163 -7.99 -12.44 -4.77
CA LYS A 163 -8.29 -13.17 -6.02
C LYS A 163 -8.28 -12.25 -7.25
N LEU A 164 -8.90 -11.06 -7.14
CA LEU A 164 -8.96 -10.10 -8.24
C LEU A 164 -7.57 -9.58 -8.62
N LEU A 165 -6.76 -9.20 -7.63
CA LEU A 165 -5.40 -8.71 -7.86
C LEU A 165 -4.48 -9.83 -8.37
N LYS A 166 -4.59 -11.05 -7.84
CA LYS A 166 -3.87 -12.21 -8.37
C LYS A 166 -4.19 -12.42 -9.85
N LYS A 167 -5.46 -12.45 -10.24
CA LYS A 167 -5.89 -12.56 -11.64
C LYS A 167 -5.36 -11.40 -12.51
N TYR A 168 -5.37 -10.17 -11.98
CA TYR A 168 -4.84 -9.00 -12.67
C TYR A 168 -3.35 -9.17 -13.00
N PHE A 169 -2.52 -9.51 -12.01
CA PHE A 169 -1.07 -9.65 -12.20
C PHE A 169 -0.70 -10.87 -13.03
N GLN A 170 -1.42 -11.99 -12.89
CA GLN A 170 -1.25 -13.15 -13.78
C GLN A 170 -1.50 -12.80 -15.25
N LYS A 171 -2.45 -11.89 -15.53
CA LYS A 171 -2.73 -11.45 -16.91
C LYS A 171 -1.68 -10.50 -17.46
N PHE A 172 -1.29 -9.47 -16.70
CA PHE A 172 -0.49 -8.37 -17.23
C PHE A 172 1.03 -8.49 -16.98
N PHE A 173 1.40 -9.29 -15.99
CA PHE A 173 2.77 -9.56 -15.53
C PHE A 173 2.96 -11.07 -15.26
N PRO A 174 2.72 -11.94 -16.25
CA PRO A 174 2.76 -13.40 -16.06
C PRO A 174 4.13 -13.93 -15.60
N GLU A 175 5.19 -13.17 -15.83
CA GLU A 175 6.55 -13.48 -15.38
C GLU A 175 6.78 -13.20 -13.88
N TYR A 176 5.83 -12.53 -13.22
CA TYR A 176 5.92 -12.23 -11.80
C TYR A 176 5.12 -13.23 -10.96
N LYS A 177 5.73 -13.72 -9.88
CA LYS A 177 5.07 -14.50 -8.85
C LYS A 177 4.27 -13.59 -7.92
N TYR A 178 2.95 -13.76 -7.91
CA TYR A 178 2.08 -13.09 -6.95
C TYR A 178 2.21 -13.69 -5.54
N VAL A 179 2.42 -12.84 -4.53
CA VAL A 179 2.54 -13.20 -3.11
C VAL A 179 1.30 -12.69 -2.37
N SER A 180 0.45 -13.62 -1.95
CA SER A 180 -0.80 -13.31 -1.25
C SER A 180 -0.53 -12.82 0.17
N PRO A 181 -1.40 -11.94 0.73
CA PRO A 181 -1.42 -11.65 2.16
C PRO A 181 -1.44 -12.92 3.02
N LYS A 182 -2.09 -14.00 2.55
CA LYS A 182 -2.18 -15.30 3.25
C LYS A 182 -0.82 -15.96 3.50
N ASP A 183 0.13 -15.74 2.60
CA ASP A 183 1.48 -16.30 2.66
C ASP A 183 2.48 -15.40 3.39
N LEU A 184 2.12 -14.13 3.57
CA LEU A 184 3.01 -13.07 4.02
C LEU A 184 2.69 -12.56 5.43
N LEU A 185 1.40 -12.37 5.76
CA LEU A 185 0.95 -11.59 6.91
C LEU A 185 0.39 -12.44 8.05
N PRO A 186 0.43 -11.94 9.31
CA PRO A 186 -0.24 -12.59 10.44
C PRO A 186 -1.77 -12.54 10.33
N SER A 187 -2.47 -13.49 10.97
CA SER A 187 -3.95 -13.58 10.92
C SER A 187 -4.63 -12.32 11.48
N TYR A 188 -4.12 -11.82 12.61
CA TYR A 188 -4.43 -10.46 13.06
C TYR A 188 -3.37 -9.53 12.48
N GLY A 189 -3.75 -8.75 11.47
CA GLY A 189 -2.87 -7.75 10.87
C GLY A 189 -2.49 -6.63 11.83
N PHE A 190 -1.51 -5.86 11.40
CA PHE A 190 -0.91 -4.83 12.21
C PHE A 190 -1.91 -3.75 12.62
N GLN A 191 -2.73 -3.27 11.69
CA GLN A 191 -3.77 -2.29 12.00
C GLN A 191 -4.87 -2.90 12.85
N ALA A 192 -5.32 -4.13 12.54
CA ALA A 192 -6.32 -4.82 13.33
C ALA A 192 -5.93 -4.98 14.80
N LYS A 193 -4.63 -5.13 15.07
CA LYS A 193 -4.09 -5.31 16.43
C LYS A 193 -3.91 -4.00 17.19
N TYR A 194 -3.43 -2.94 16.53
CA TYR A 194 -2.98 -1.72 17.21
C TYR A 194 -3.89 -0.51 16.98
N ASP A 195 -4.80 -0.61 16.01
CA ASP A 195 -5.42 0.54 15.38
C ASP A 195 -6.77 0.24 14.69
N ALA A 196 -7.56 -0.72 15.19
CA ALA A 196 -8.79 -1.16 14.53
C ALA A 196 -9.87 -0.06 14.30
N TYR A 197 -9.65 1.17 14.80
CA TYR A 197 -10.61 2.26 14.80
C TYR A 197 -10.08 3.62 14.34
N SER A 198 -8.78 3.77 14.02
CA SER A 198 -8.22 5.10 13.70
C SER A 198 -7.70 5.28 12.28
N GLY A 199 -7.94 4.34 11.36
CA GLY A 199 -7.76 4.57 9.92
C GLY A 199 -6.31 4.76 9.47
N LEU A 200 -5.31 4.19 10.16
CA LEU A 200 -3.90 4.31 9.77
C LEU A 200 -3.50 3.32 8.66
N CYS A 201 -4.45 2.84 7.85
CA CYS A 201 -4.17 1.97 6.69
C CYS A 201 -3.14 2.57 5.73
N VAL A 202 -3.23 3.89 5.50
CA VAL A 202 -2.24 4.66 4.74
C VAL A 202 -0.88 4.64 5.42
N THR A 203 -0.80 4.94 6.71
CA THR A 203 0.47 4.92 7.48
C THR A 203 1.14 3.56 7.46
N TRP A 204 0.39 2.48 7.64
CA TRP A 204 0.92 1.11 7.57
C TRP A 204 1.45 0.79 6.17
N SER A 205 0.72 1.16 5.14
CA SER A 205 1.14 1.00 3.74
C SER A 205 2.42 1.78 3.42
N THR A 206 2.51 3.04 3.88
CA THR A 206 3.73 3.86 3.77
C THR A 206 4.90 3.23 4.50
N MET A 207 4.69 2.78 5.74
CA MET A 207 5.73 2.15 6.57
C MET A 207 6.28 0.88 5.91
N TYR A 208 5.39 0.02 5.42
CA TYR A 208 5.79 -1.22 4.77
C TYR A 208 6.64 -0.96 3.53
N LEU A 209 6.19 -0.05 2.65
CA LEU A 209 6.97 0.37 1.49
C LEU A 209 8.33 0.94 1.90
N HIS A 210 8.38 1.77 2.96
CA HIS A 210 9.63 2.37 3.42
C HIS A 210 10.62 1.30 3.90
N TYR A 211 10.15 0.30 4.66
CA TYR A 211 10.98 -0.85 5.04
C TYR A 211 11.49 -1.64 3.82
N ARG A 212 10.64 -1.92 2.82
CA ARG A 212 11.03 -2.65 1.61
C ARG A 212 12.08 -1.92 0.79
N VAL A 213 11.98 -0.59 0.73
CA VAL A 213 12.93 0.25 -0.01
C VAL A 213 14.28 0.38 0.73
N LEU A 214 14.27 0.47 2.06
CA LEU A 214 15.50 0.50 2.86
C LEU A 214 16.21 -0.87 2.90
N ASN A 215 15.48 -1.96 2.63
CA ASN A 215 15.98 -3.33 2.76
C ASN A 215 15.63 -4.18 1.52
N PRO A 216 16.10 -3.81 0.31
CA PRO A 216 15.65 -4.42 -0.94
C PRO A 216 16.11 -5.88 -1.12
N ASP A 217 17.12 -6.33 -0.38
CA ASP A 217 17.63 -7.70 -0.41
C ASP A 217 17.09 -8.57 0.76
N VAL A 218 16.33 -7.99 1.69
CA VAL A 218 15.68 -8.75 2.77
C VAL A 218 14.33 -9.26 2.28
N THR A 219 13.97 -10.49 2.63
CA THR A 219 12.69 -11.06 2.18
C THR A 219 11.52 -10.36 2.88
N SER A 220 10.39 -10.31 2.19
CA SER A 220 9.15 -9.71 2.70
C SER A 220 8.67 -10.37 4.00
N LYS A 221 8.88 -11.68 4.14
CA LYS A 221 8.57 -12.43 5.37
C LYS A 221 9.42 -11.98 6.55
N GLU A 222 10.71 -11.74 6.33
CA GLU A 222 11.61 -11.22 7.36
C GLU A 222 11.26 -9.78 7.75
N ILE A 223 10.91 -8.93 6.78
CA ILE A 223 10.41 -7.57 7.03
C ILE A 223 9.13 -7.60 7.87
N VAL A 224 8.15 -8.42 7.51
CA VAL A 224 6.90 -8.59 8.29
C VAL A 224 7.19 -9.10 9.70
N LYS A 225 8.09 -10.07 9.86
CA LYS A 225 8.51 -10.59 11.17
C LYS A 225 9.17 -9.50 12.02
N HIS A 226 10.01 -8.68 11.42
CA HIS A 226 10.66 -7.54 12.08
C HIS A 226 9.65 -6.49 12.53
N ILE A 227 8.75 -6.07 11.63
CA ILE A 227 7.67 -5.14 11.94
C ILE A 227 6.82 -5.68 13.10
N LYS A 228 6.43 -6.97 13.06
CA LYS A 228 5.66 -7.62 14.12
C LYS A 228 6.36 -7.59 15.48
N LYS A 229 7.68 -7.73 15.51
CA LYS A 229 8.47 -7.73 16.74
C LYS A 229 8.67 -6.32 17.30
N LYS A 230 8.89 -5.33 16.42
CA LYS A 230 9.38 -4.00 16.81
C LYS A 230 8.30 -2.93 16.87
N VAL A 231 7.33 -2.97 15.96
CA VAL A 231 6.35 -1.89 15.80
C VAL A 231 5.19 -2.09 16.77
N ASN A 232 5.07 -1.17 17.72
CA ASN A 232 3.90 -1.01 18.58
C ASN A 232 3.15 0.29 18.23
N LYS A 233 2.04 0.58 18.92
CA LYS A 233 1.24 1.79 18.68
C LYS A 233 2.07 3.08 18.80
N GLN A 234 2.94 3.19 19.79
CA GLN A 234 3.78 4.38 19.96
C GLN A 234 4.77 4.56 18.81
N PHE A 235 5.41 3.48 18.35
CA PHE A 235 6.30 3.49 17.20
C PHE A 235 5.54 3.94 15.95
N LEU A 236 4.36 3.36 15.71
CA LEU A 236 3.52 3.71 14.56
C LEU A 236 3.11 5.19 14.58
N LEU A 237 2.70 5.73 15.73
CA LEU A 237 2.32 7.14 15.84
C LEU A 237 3.52 8.08 15.65
N LYS A 238 4.72 7.70 16.12
CA LYS A 238 5.95 8.46 15.87
C LYS A 238 6.38 8.40 14.40
N TYR A 239 6.15 7.27 13.73
CA TYR A 239 6.35 7.16 12.28
C TYR A 239 5.32 8.01 11.51
N ALA A 240 4.04 7.95 11.89
CA ALA A 240 3.00 8.80 11.31
C ALA A 240 3.36 10.28 11.45
N LYS A 241 3.92 10.69 12.59
CA LYS A 241 4.40 12.06 12.80
C LYS A 241 5.58 12.40 11.91
N TYR A 242 6.50 11.46 11.69
CA TYR A 242 7.62 11.66 10.76
C TYR A 242 7.12 11.87 9.32
N VAL A 243 6.14 11.08 8.87
CA VAL A 243 5.49 11.28 7.56
C VAL A 243 4.81 12.66 7.51
N GLU A 244 4.01 12.99 8.52
CA GLU A 244 3.32 14.29 8.64
C GLU A 244 4.30 15.46 8.58
N ASP A 245 5.35 15.45 9.40
CA ASP A 245 6.36 16.51 9.45
C ASP A 245 7.11 16.64 8.12
N THR A 246 7.37 15.52 7.45
CA THR A 246 8.02 15.51 6.14
C THR A 246 7.15 16.13 5.08
N VAL A 247 5.86 15.76 5.04
CA VAL A 247 4.90 16.26 4.05
C VAL A 247 4.54 17.73 4.31
N LYS A 248 4.42 18.17 5.56
CA LYS A 248 4.14 19.57 5.91
C LYS A 248 5.29 20.53 5.59
N LYS A 249 6.54 20.06 5.64
CA LYS A 249 7.73 20.82 5.24
C LYS A 249 7.95 20.87 3.72
N LYS A 250 6.97 20.44 2.92
CA LYS A 250 7.01 20.52 1.45
C LYS A 250 6.89 21.97 0.94
N ASN A 251 6.52 22.91 1.82
CA ASN A 251 6.47 24.35 1.55
C ASN A 251 7.71 25.03 2.15
#